data_AF-A0A067FUM9-F1
#
_entry.id   AF-A0A067FUM9-F1
#
_cell.length_a   1.000
_cell.length_b   1.000
_cell.length_c   1.000
_cell.angle_alpha   90.00
_cell.angle_beta   90.00
_cell.angle_gamma   90.00
#
_symmetry.space_group_name_H-M   'P 1'
#
loop_
_entity.id
_entity.type
_entity.pdbx_description
1 polymer ?
#
loop_
_entity_poly.entity_id
_entity_poly.type
_entity_poly.pdbx_seq_one_letter_code
_entity_poly.pdbx_strand_id
1 'polypeptide(L)'
;DNLSKTGLVVREAVLEIYKRSSKCRILVCAPINRTGDVLMRSLKKKIPKSDMFRANAAFREVDGVPVDILPLCLYEGGECFQLPSLQELMRFRVIFSTFTSSFRLHNEGIPAGHFSHIFLLDASSATEPETMIALTNLANEHTTVILTGTPNNRTSWVRSDIARKNGLRVSHFERLHATKTYSNFNPMFITML
;
A
#
# COMPACT_ATOMS: atom_id res chain seq x y z
N ASP A 1 -9.60 -13.58 10.22
CA ASP A 1 -8.74 -12.56 9.58
C ASP A 1 -7.36 -12.51 10.23
N ASN A 2 -6.50 -13.46 9.90
CA ASN A 2 -5.11 -13.44 10.37
C ASN A 2 -4.22 -12.85 9.28
N LEU A 3 -3.21 -12.09 9.70
CA LEU A 3 -2.16 -11.64 8.79
C LEU A 3 -1.39 -12.83 8.22
N SER A 4 -0.99 -12.74 6.96
CA SER A 4 0.02 -13.62 6.40
C SER A 4 1.36 -13.44 7.13
N LYS A 5 2.30 -14.37 6.94
CA LYS A 5 3.68 -14.21 7.45
C LYS A 5 4.28 -12.87 7.02
N THR A 6 4.12 -12.52 5.74
CA THR A 6 4.52 -11.23 5.17
C THR A 6 3.83 -10.06 5.86
N GLY A 7 2.52 -10.16 6.11
CA GLY A 7 1.77 -9.15 6.82
C GLY A 7 2.25 -8.93 8.27
N LEU A 8 2.69 -9.97 8.96
CA LEU A 8 3.28 -9.86 10.30
C LEU A 8 4.61 -9.08 10.27
N VAL A 9 5.49 -9.39 9.33
CA VAL A 9 6.78 -8.68 9.18
C VAL A 9 6.56 -7.22 8.82
N VAL A 10 5.64 -6.94 7.89
CA VAL A 10 5.31 -5.56 7.51
C VAL A 10 4.68 -4.81 8.68
N ARG A 11 3.82 -5.46 9.48
CA ARG A 11 3.28 -4.87 10.71
C ARG A 11 4.41 -4.41 11.64
N GLU A 12 5.37 -5.28 11.93
CA GLU A 12 6.50 -4.93 12.80
C GLU A 12 7.37 -3.84 12.18
N ALA A 13 7.67 -3.91 10.88
CA ALA A 13 8.45 -2.89 10.19
C ALA A 13 7.78 -1.51 10.26
N VAL A 14 6.47 -1.43 10.00
CA VAL A 14 5.69 -0.18 10.12
C VAL A 14 5.73 0.35 11.56
N LEU A 15 5.58 -0.52 12.57
CA LEU A 15 5.64 -0.12 13.98
C LEU A 15 7.01 0.42 14.37
N GLU A 16 8.08 -0.24 13.95
CA GLU A 16 9.44 0.20 14.29
C GLU A 16 9.81 1.51 13.59
N ILE A 17 9.47 1.68 12.31
CA ILE A 17 9.65 2.96 11.61
C ILE A 17 8.85 4.08 12.28
N TYR A 18 7.60 3.79 12.66
CA TYR A 18 6.73 4.74 13.36
C TYR A 18 7.29 5.13 14.74
N LYS A 19 7.81 4.18 15.53
CA LYS A 19 8.40 4.51 16.85
C LYS A 19 9.71 5.27 16.74
N ARG A 20 10.53 4.96 15.73
CA ARG A 20 11.89 5.49 15.60
C ARG A 20 11.94 7.00 15.30
N SER A 21 10.94 7.54 14.59
CA SER A 21 10.92 8.98 14.28
C SER A 21 9.52 9.53 14.01
N SER A 22 9.19 10.64 14.67
CA SER A 22 7.97 11.42 14.43
C SER A 22 7.93 12.09 13.05
N LYS A 23 9.08 12.21 12.37
CA LYS A 23 9.19 12.75 11.01
C LYS A 23 8.84 11.73 9.93
N CYS A 24 8.88 10.43 10.25
CA CYS A 24 8.51 9.40 9.28
C CYS A 24 7.03 9.54 8.89
N ARG A 25 6.79 9.43 7.58
CA ARG A 25 5.48 9.32 6.93
C ARG A 25 5.47 8.03 6.11
N ILE A 26 4.48 7.19 6.36
CA ILE A 26 4.39 5.83 5.83
C ILE A 26 3.12 5.73 5.01
N LEU A 27 3.26 5.35 3.74
CA LEU A 27 2.16 4.91 2.91
C LEU A 27 2.20 3.39 2.79
N VAL A 28 1.06 2.75 3.01
CA VAL A 28 0.88 1.32 2.80
C VAL A 28 -0.17 1.12 1.71
N CYS A 29 0.26 0.55 0.59
CA CYS A 29 -0.60 0.23 -0.54
C CYS A 29 -0.72 -1.29 -0.71
N ALA A 30 -1.92 -1.75 -1.06
CA ALA A 30 -2.20 -3.14 -1.35
C ALA A 30 -3.06 -3.27 -2.63
N PRO A 31 -3.10 -4.43 -3.30
CA PRO A 31 -3.93 -4.63 -4.49
C PRO A 31 -5.42 -4.61 -4.15
N ILE A 32 -5.79 -5.22 -3.02
CA ILE A 32 -7.18 -5.34 -2.59
C ILE A 32 -7.40 -4.67 -1.24
N ASN A 33 -8.61 -4.16 -1.03
CA ASN A 33 -9.00 -3.47 0.19
C ASN A 33 -8.73 -4.29 1.45
N ARG A 34 -9.12 -5.57 1.43
CA ARG A 34 -9.02 -6.48 2.57
C ARG A 34 -7.59 -6.59 3.13
N THR A 35 -6.57 -6.65 2.27
CA THR A 35 -5.17 -6.75 2.69
C THR A 35 -4.76 -5.54 3.52
N GLY A 36 -5.08 -4.33 3.04
CA GLY A 36 -4.81 -3.09 3.78
C GLY A 36 -5.59 -3.00 5.09
N ASP A 37 -6.87 -3.39 5.07
CA ASP A 37 -7.74 -3.31 6.24
C ASP A 37 -7.30 -4.25 7.37
N VAL A 38 -6.94 -5.50 7.05
CA VAL A 38 -6.46 -6.48 8.05
C VAL A 38 -5.17 -5.98 8.71
N LEU A 39 -4.24 -5.43 7.94
CA LEU A 39 -3.01 -4.85 8.48
C LEU A 39 -3.29 -3.62 9.35
N MET A 40 -4.16 -2.72 8.88
CA MET A 40 -4.56 -1.53 9.63
C MET A 40 -5.21 -1.87 10.97
N ARG A 41 -6.11 -2.86 11.00
CA ARG A 41 -6.72 -3.38 12.24
C ARG A 41 -5.68 -3.86 13.25
N SER A 42 -4.63 -4.53 12.77
CA SER A 42 -3.55 -5.00 13.63
C SER A 42 -2.72 -3.87 14.24
N LEU A 43 -2.54 -2.76 13.49
CA LEU A 43 -1.74 -1.61 13.87
C LEU A 43 -2.50 -0.60 14.74
N LYS A 44 -3.81 -0.49 14.58
CA LYS A 44 -4.70 0.38 15.37
C LYS A 44 -4.56 0.17 16.89
N LYS A 45 -4.14 -1.02 17.34
CA LYS A 45 -3.89 -1.31 18.76
C LYS A 45 -2.62 -0.66 19.33
N LYS A 46 -1.75 -0.16 18.46
CA LYS A 46 -0.40 0.33 18.80
C LYS A 46 -0.12 1.73 18.28
N ILE A 47 -0.84 2.18 17.25
CA ILE A 47 -0.74 3.52 16.67
C ILE A 47 -2.04 4.29 16.97
N PRO A 48 -1.95 5.53 17.49
CA PRO A 48 -3.12 6.38 17.74
C PRO A 48 -3.93 6.64 16.47
N LYS A 49 -5.26 6.76 16.63
CA LYS A 49 -6.17 7.07 15.52
C LYS A 49 -5.82 8.40 14.82
N SER A 50 -5.33 9.38 15.57
CA SER A 50 -4.90 10.69 15.04
C SER A 50 -3.78 10.60 14.01
N ASP A 51 -3.02 9.50 14.03
CA ASP A 51 -1.84 9.30 13.19
C ASP A 51 -2.13 8.36 12.02
N MET A 52 -3.32 7.76 11.96
CA MET A 52 -3.70 6.77 10.96
C MET A 52 -4.87 7.25 10.10
N PHE A 53 -4.80 6.98 8.81
CA PHE A 53 -5.90 7.25 7.89
C PHE A 53 -6.06 6.15 6.83
N ARG A 54 -7.31 5.84 6.47
CA ARG A 54 -7.66 4.90 5.40
C ARG A 54 -8.21 5.65 4.19
N ALA A 55 -7.37 5.81 3.18
CA ALA A 55 -7.74 6.36 1.88
C ALA A 55 -8.41 5.29 1.01
N ASN A 56 -9.74 5.28 1.00
CA ASN A 56 -10.55 4.38 0.18
C ASN A 56 -10.82 4.95 -1.23
N ALA A 57 -11.29 4.12 -2.16
CA ALA A 57 -11.93 4.58 -3.38
C ALA A 57 -13.26 5.27 -3.04
N ALA A 58 -13.66 6.29 -3.81
CA ALA A 58 -14.85 7.10 -3.52
C ALA A 58 -16.12 6.23 -3.40
N PHE A 59 -16.28 5.28 -4.32
CA PHE A 59 -17.42 4.37 -4.39
C PHE A 59 -17.11 2.97 -3.85
N ARG A 60 -16.18 2.85 -2.90
CA ARG A 60 -16.03 1.58 -2.17
C ARG A 60 -17.32 1.30 -1.39
N GLU A 61 -17.81 0.07 -1.44
CA GLU A 61 -18.96 -0.35 -0.62
C GLU A 61 -18.64 -0.24 0.88
N VAL A 62 -19.47 0.49 1.62
CA VAL A 62 -19.28 0.75 3.06
C VAL A 62 -19.40 -0.54 3.89
N ASP A 63 -20.29 -1.45 3.51
CA ASP A 63 -20.48 -2.75 4.18
C ASP A 63 -19.24 -3.65 4.06
N GLY A 64 -18.40 -3.40 3.05
CA GLY A 64 -17.10 -4.04 2.89
C GLY A 64 -16.00 -3.45 3.78
N VAL A 65 -16.26 -2.42 4.58
CA VAL A 65 -15.30 -1.81 5.52
C VAL A 65 -15.53 -2.36 6.92
N PRO A 66 -14.50 -2.93 7.59
CA PRO A 66 -14.64 -3.34 8.98
C PRO A 66 -15.04 -2.18 9.90
N VAL A 67 -16.07 -2.40 10.72
CA VAL A 67 -16.66 -1.40 11.64
C VAL A 67 -15.61 -0.74 12.53
N ASP A 68 -14.56 -1.47 12.92
CA ASP A 68 -13.50 -0.94 13.76
C ASP A 68 -12.52 -0.01 13.03
N ILE A 69 -12.40 -0.05 11.71
CA ILE A 69 -11.56 0.90 10.94
C ILE A 69 -12.38 2.01 10.27
N LEU A 70 -13.71 1.90 10.23
CA LEU A 70 -14.56 2.93 9.67
C LEU A 70 -14.29 4.34 10.26
N PRO A 71 -14.03 4.50 11.58
CA PRO A 71 -13.66 5.81 12.15
C PRO A 71 -12.30 6.36 11.73
N LEU A 72 -11.52 5.60 10.96
CA LEU A 72 -10.23 6.01 10.38
C LEU A 72 -10.37 6.33 8.88
N CYS A 73 -11.58 6.25 8.35
CA CYS A 73 -11.96 6.69 7.02
C CYS A 73 -12.71 8.03 7.14
N LEU A 74 -12.75 8.80 6.05
CA LEU A 74 -13.70 9.92 5.93
C LEU A 74 -14.87 9.46 5.07
N TYR A 75 -16.03 9.29 5.69
CA TYR A 75 -17.29 8.90 5.03
C TYR A 75 -18.35 9.94 5.38
N GLU A 76 -18.49 10.96 4.52
CA GLU A 76 -19.41 12.07 4.72
C GLU A 76 -20.69 11.89 3.90
N GLY A 77 -21.81 12.37 4.43
CA GLY A 77 -23.10 12.40 3.72
C GLY A 77 -23.75 11.04 3.45
N GLY A 78 -23.11 9.93 3.84
CA GLY A 78 -23.66 8.59 3.61
C GLY A 78 -23.53 8.08 2.18
N GLU A 79 -22.85 8.82 1.30
CA GLU A 79 -22.81 8.54 -0.14
C GLU A 79 -21.45 8.03 -0.63
N CYS A 80 -20.34 8.62 -0.19
CA CYS A 80 -19.02 8.27 -0.72
C CYS A 80 -17.87 8.50 0.28
N PHE A 81 -16.75 7.81 0.05
CA PHE A 81 -15.51 8.03 0.78
C PHE A 81 -14.77 9.25 0.25
N GLN A 82 -14.51 10.20 1.14
CA GLN A 82 -13.76 11.41 0.83
C GLN A 82 -12.33 11.35 1.35
N LEU A 83 -11.54 12.35 0.98
CA LEU A 83 -10.25 12.61 1.58
C LEU A 83 -10.37 13.91 2.37
N PRO A 84 -9.75 14.01 3.56
CA PRO A 84 -9.71 15.25 4.32
C PRO A 84 -8.84 16.27 3.58
N SER A 85 -8.80 17.50 4.09
CA SER A 85 -7.98 18.56 3.50
C SER A 85 -6.51 18.14 3.39
N LEU A 86 -5.77 18.69 2.42
CA LEU A 86 -4.34 18.40 2.26
C LEU A 86 -3.55 18.59 3.57
N GLN A 87 -3.87 19.63 4.34
CA GLN A 87 -3.21 19.91 5.62
C GLN A 87 -3.44 18.79 6.64
N GLU A 88 -4.64 18.21 6.69
CA GLU A 88 -4.97 17.07 7.54
C GLU A 88 -4.34 15.78 7.03
N LEU A 89 -4.39 15.54 5.71
CA LEU A 89 -3.72 14.40 5.08
C LEU A 89 -2.23 14.34 5.45
N MET A 90 -1.53 15.47 5.37
CA MET A 90 -0.10 15.56 5.66
C MET A 90 0.25 15.42 7.16
N ARG A 91 -0.76 15.51 8.05
CA ARG A 91 -0.60 15.27 9.50
C ARG A 91 -0.59 13.79 9.85
N PHE A 92 -1.32 12.95 9.10
CA PHE A 92 -1.29 11.52 9.33
C PHE A 92 0.11 10.96 9.08
N ARG A 93 0.52 10.03 9.94
CA ARG A 93 1.84 9.41 9.86
C ARG A 93 1.80 8.07 9.14
N VAL A 94 0.65 7.40 9.13
CA VAL A 94 0.45 6.14 8.43
C VAL A 94 -0.86 6.19 7.64
N ILE A 95 -0.75 6.15 6.31
CA ILE A 95 -1.90 6.14 5.40
C ILE A 95 -2.00 4.79 4.72
N PHE A 96 -3.20 4.22 4.68
CA PHE A 96 -3.52 2.97 4.00
C PHE A 96 -4.35 3.24 2.74
N SER A 97 -3.92 2.73 1.59
CA SER A 97 -4.64 2.85 0.32
C SER A 97 -4.61 1.54 -0.47
N THR A 98 -5.42 1.43 -1.52
CA THR A 98 -5.10 0.45 -2.58
C THR A 98 -4.09 1.07 -3.54
N PHE A 99 -3.43 0.26 -4.38
CA PHE A 99 -2.57 0.79 -5.42
C PHE A 99 -3.29 1.82 -6.29
N THR A 100 -4.47 1.49 -6.82
CA THR A 100 -5.26 2.41 -7.64
C THR A 100 -5.76 3.63 -6.87
N SER A 101 -6.22 3.45 -5.62
CA SER A 101 -6.76 4.56 -4.83
C SER A 101 -5.68 5.55 -4.37
N SER A 102 -4.41 5.15 -4.40
CA SER A 102 -3.29 6.03 -4.03
C SER A 102 -3.19 7.26 -4.94
N PHE A 103 -3.66 7.19 -6.19
CA PHE A 103 -3.76 8.35 -7.07
C PHE A 103 -4.58 9.49 -6.46
N ARG A 104 -5.61 9.18 -5.66
CA ARG A 104 -6.41 10.21 -5.00
C ARG A 104 -5.56 11.06 -4.05
N LEU A 105 -4.58 10.47 -3.36
CA LEU A 105 -3.66 11.20 -2.48
C LEU A 105 -2.84 12.23 -3.26
N HIS A 106 -2.37 11.85 -4.45
CA HIS A 106 -1.68 12.77 -5.35
C HIS A 106 -2.61 13.86 -5.88
N ASN A 107 -3.83 13.50 -6.27
CA ASN A 107 -4.84 14.44 -6.78
C ASN A 107 -5.25 15.49 -5.72
N GLU A 108 -5.26 15.14 -4.43
CA GLU A 108 -5.43 16.10 -3.32
C GLU A 108 -4.20 16.99 -3.08
N GLY A 109 -3.09 16.75 -3.79
CA GLY A 109 -1.89 17.57 -3.73
C GLY A 109 -0.80 17.07 -2.81
N ILE A 110 -0.83 15.80 -2.36
CA ILE A 110 0.32 15.23 -1.64
C ILE A 110 1.54 15.21 -2.60
N PRO A 111 2.64 15.89 -2.27
CA PRO A 111 3.80 15.95 -3.14
C PRO A 111 4.60 14.65 -3.11
N ALA A 112 5.29 14.35 -4.22
CA ALA A 112 6.27 13.27 -4.26
C ALA A 112 7.34 13.50 -3.19
N GLY A 113 7.74 12.42 -2.49
CA GLY A 113 8.68 12.50 -1.37
C GLY A 113 8.06 12.90 -0.03
N HIS A 114 6.75 13.19 0.04
CA HIS A 114 6.07 13.35 1.33
C HIS A 114 6.20 12.09 2.19
N PHE A 115 6.03 10.92 1.58
CA PHE A 115 6.20 9.64 2.24
C PHE A 115 7.68 9.27 2.27
N SER A 116 8.24 9.24 3.47
CA SER A 116 9.57 8.67 3.72
C SER A 116 9.64 7.18 3.38
N HIS A 117 8.52 6.45 3.53
CA HIS A 117 8.46 5.02 3.28
C HIS A 117 7.16 4.67 2.55
N ILE A 118 7.26 3.88 1.49
CA ILE A 118 6.10 3.32 0.77
C ILE A 118 6.20 1.79 0.81
N PHE A 119 5.22 1.15 1.43
CA PHE A 119 5.06 -0.30 1.43
C PHE A 119 4.09 -0.71 0.33
N LEU A 120 4.54 -1.54 -0.59
CA LEU A 120 3.75 -2.15 -1.64
C LEU A 120 3.49 -3.61 -1.27
N LEU A 121 2.35 -3.86 -0.63
CA LEU A 121 1.96 -5.17 -0.11
C LEU A 121 1.38 -6.07 -1.19
N ASP A 122 1.79 -7.34 -1.17
CA ASP A 122 1.29 -8.40 -2.07
C ASP A 122 1.36 -7.99 -3.56
N ALA A 123 2.38 -7.23 -3.93
CA ALA A 123 2.55 -6.64 -5.25
C ALA A 123 2.71 -7.68 -6.37
N SER A 124 3.07 -8.93 -6.04
CA SER A 124 3.07 -10.03 -7.01
C SER A 124 1.67 -10.30 -7.59
N SER A 125 0.62 -10.04 -6.80
CA SER A 125 -0.78 -10.27 -7.19
C SER A 125 -1.43 -9.10 -7.93
N ALA A 126 -0.67 -8.03 -8.18
CA ALA A 126 -1.08 -6.87 -8.98
C ALA A 126 -0.41 -6.89 -10.35
N THR A 127 -1.00 -6.15 -11.29
CA THR A 127 -0.27 -5.82 -12.52
C THR A 127 0.81 -4.79 -12.23
N GLU A 128 1.86 -4.76 -13.04
CA GLU A 128 2.89 -3.72 -12.90
C GLU A 128 2.33 -2.29 -12.99
N PRO A 129 1.49 -1.94 -13.99
CA PRO A 129 0.93 -0.59 -14.08
C PRO A 129 0.13 -0.18 -12.84
N GLU A 130 -0.63 -1.11 -12.26
CA GLU A 130 -1.37 -0.88 -11.01
C GLU A 130 -0.42 -0.51 -9.87
N THR A 131 0.64 -1.29 -9.68
CA THR A 131 1.65 -1.04 -8.64
C THR A 131 2.37 0.30 -8.85
N MET A 132 2.60 0.70 -10.11
CA MET A 132 3.31 1.95 -10.46
C MET A 132 2.53 3.21 -10.09
N ILE A 133 1.21 3.16 -9.91
CA ILE A 133 0.40 4.34 -9.54
C ILE A 133 0.93 4.97 -8.24
N ALA A 134 1.25 4.14 -7.23
CA ALA A 134 1.77 4.64 -5.97
C ALA A 134 3.19 5.23 -6.12
N LEU A 135 4.05 4.60 -6.91
CA LEU A 135 5.44 5.03 -7.04
C LEU A 135 5.59 6.29 -7.88
N THR A 136 4.97 6.32 -9.06
CA THR A 136 5.11 7.42 -10.02
C THR A 136 4.60 8.76 -9.49
N ASN A 137 3.59 8.74 -8.63
CA ASN A 137 2.94 9.96 -8.15
C ASN A 137 3.41 10.43 -6.77
N LEU A 138 3.98 9.53 -5.95
CA LEU A 138 4.22 9.79 -4.52
C LEU A 138 5.65 9.49 -4.06
N ALA A 139 6.45 8.75 -4.83
CA ALA A 139 7.84 8.45 -4.49
C ALA A 139 8.81 9.42 -5.17
N ASN A 140 9.93 9.69 -4.49
CA ASN A 140 11.11 10.33 -5.09
C ASN A 140 12.40 9.72 -4.53
N GLU A 141 13.56 10.33 -4.80
CA GLU A 141 14.88 9.89 -4.33
C GLU A 141 15.04 9.84 -2.81
N HIS A 142 14.15 10.49 -2.05
CA HIS A 142 14.13 10.47 -0.59
C HIS A 142 13.12 9.48 -0.01
N THR A 143 12.41 8.73 -0.85
CA THR A 143 11.44 7.71 -0.44
C THR A 143 12.07 6.32 -0.44
N THR A 144 12.00 5.63 0.69
CA THR A 144 12.34 4.21 0.77
C THR A 144 11.15 3.36 0.33
N VAL A 145 11.32 2.51 -0.67
CA VAL A 145 10.27 1.63 -1.17
C VAL A 145 10.50 0.21 -0.67
N ILE A 146 9.49 -0.37 -0.02
CA ILE A 146 9.48 -1.74 0.43
C ILE A 146 8.44 -2.49 -0.39
N LEU A 147 8.89 -3.48 -1.16
CA LEU A 147 8.03 -4.30 -2.02
C LEU A 147 7.89 -5.69 -1.42
N THR A 148 6.66 -6.17 -1.26
CA THR A 148 6.40 -7.55 -0.85
C THR A 148 5.64 -8.32 -1.91
N GLY A 149 5.85 -9.63 -1.97
CA GLY A 149 5.19 -10.49 -2.93
C GLY A 149 5.57 -11.94 -2.73
N THR A 150 4.87 -12.82 -3.43
CA THR A 150 5.15 -14.26 -3.44
C THR A 150 5.62 -14.64 -4.83
N PRO A 151 6.74 -15.37 -4.98
CA PRO A 151 7.17 -15.91 -6.27
C PRO A 151 6.06 -16.73 -6.92
N ASN A 152 5.91 -16.61 -8.24
CA ASN A 152 4.90 -17.30 -9.05
C ASN A 152 3.42 -16.99 -8.71
N ASN A 153 3.16 -16.04 -7.81
CA ASN A 153 1.80 -15.60 -7.48
C ASN A 153 1.33 -14.51 -8.45
N ARG A 154 1.13 -14.88 -9.72
CA ARG A 154 0.70 -13.96 -10.78
C ARG A 154 -0.77 -13.62 -10.65
N THR A 155 -1.10 -12.36 -10.92
CA THR A 155 -2.51 -11.94 -11.04
C THR A 155 -3.29 -12.78 -12.06
N SER A 156 -4.49 -13.22 -11.65
CA SER A 156 -5.47 -13.88 -12.51
C SER A 156 -6.42 -12.89 -13.19
N TRP A 157 -6.34 -11.61 -12.84
CA TRP A 157 -7.33 -10.59 -13.22
C TRP A 157 -7.18 -10.06 -14.65
N VAL A 158 -6.07 -10.36 -15.34
CA VAL A 158 -5.89 -9.97 -16.75
C VAL A 158 -6.75 -10.85 -17.65
N ARG A 159 -7.91 -10.35 -18.11
CA ARG A 159 -8.89 -11.10 -18.92
C ARG A 159 -8.49 -11.31 -20.39
N SER A 160 -7.81 -10.33 -20.99
CA SER A 160 -7.44 -10.36 -22.41
C SER A 160 -6.27 -11.32 -22.67
N ASP A 161 -6.46 -12.29 -23.55
CA ASP A 161 -5.38 -13.20 -23.98
C ASP A 161 -4.20 -12.48 -24.63
N ILE A 162 -4.49 -11.45 -25.43
CA ILE A 162 -3.45 -10.63 -26.06
C ILE A 162 -2.61 -9.97 -24.97
N ALA A 163 -3.24 -9.38 -23.96
CA ALA A 163 -2.52 -8.74 -22.85
C ALA A 163 -1.71 -9.75 -22.02
N ARG A 164 -2.25 -10.96 -21.77
CA ARG A 164 -1.53 -12.04 -21.08
C ARG A 164 -0.28 -12.47 -21.85
N LYS A 165 -0.41 -12.67 -23.18
CA LYS A 165 0.70 -13.06 -24.06
C LYS A 165 1.77 -11.98 -24.17
N ASN A 166 1.39 -10.71 -24.05
CA ASN A 166 2.30 -9.56 -24.09
C ASN A 166 2.79 -9.12 -22.70
N GLY A 167 2.73 -10.00 -21.69
CA GLY A 167 3.43 -9.79 -20.42
C GLY A 167 2.68 -9.01 -19.34
N LEU A 168 1.42 -8.61 -19.54
CA LEU A 168 0.66 -7.85 -18.51
C LEU A 168 0.40 -8.65 -17.22
N ARG A 169 0.60 -9.98 -17.25
CA ARG A 169 0.55 -10.84 -16.05
C ARG A 169 1.84 -10.82 -15.23
N VAL A 170 2.92 -10.27 -15.77
CA VAL A 170 4.19 -10.13 -15.05
C VAL A 170 4.05 -8.92 -14.13
N SER A 171 4.10 -9.18 -12.84
CA SER A 171 4.04 -8.14 -11.82
C SER A 171 5.35 -7.36 -11.75
N HIS A 172 5.29 -6.16 -11.16
CA HIS A 172 6.51 -5.39 -10.88
C HIS A 172 7.49 -6.17 -9.99
N PHE A 173 6.96 -6.93 -9.02
CA PHE A 173 7.71 -7.81 -8.15
C PHE A 173 8.48 -8.87 -8.95
N GLU A 174 7.82 -9.60 -9.85
CA GLU A 174 8.48 -10.61 -10.67
C GLU A 174 9.51 -10.00 -11.62
N ARG A 175 9.20 -8.84 -12.22
CA ARG A 175 10.15 -8.15 -13.09
C ARG A 175 11.41 -7.74 -12.35
N LEU A 176 11.27 -7.16 -11.15
CA LEU A 176 12.43 -6.81 -10.32
C LEU A 176 13.21 -8.06 -9.91
N HIS A 177 12.53 -9.09 -9.42
CA HIS A 177 13.15 -10.36 -9.03
C HIS A 177 13.95 -11.02 -10.18
N ALA A 178 13.54 -10.84 -11.43
CA ALA A 178 14.26 -11.34 -12.59
C ALA A 178 15.53 -10.54 -12.96
N THR A 179 15.73 -9.34 -12.40
CA THR A 179 16.94 -8.54 -12.65
C THR A 179 18.13 -9.06 -11.84
N LYS A 180 19.34 -8.89 -12.37
CA LYS A 180 20.61 -9.37 -11.76
C LYS A 180 20.79 -8.96 -10.29
N THR A 181 20.31 -7.78 -9.91
CA THR A 181 20.44 -7.24 -8.55
C THR A 181 19.61 -8.04 -7.54
N TYR A 182 18.42 -8.47 -7.94
CA TYR A 182 17.44 -9.11 -7.06
C TYR A 182 17.31 -10.62 -7.31
N SER A 183 17.86 -11.15 -8.40
CA SER A 183 17.80 -12.57 -8.74
C SER A 183 18.62 -13.46 -7.81
N ASN A 184 19.65 -12.90 -7.17
CA ASN A 184 20.61 -13.66 -6.37
C ASN A 184 20.24 -13.75 -4.89
N PHE A 185 19.02 -13.34 -4.50
CA PHE A 185 18.54 -13.34 -3.12
C PHE A 185 19.53 -12.68 -2.14
N ASN A 186 20.20 -11.62 -2.58
CA ASN A 186 21.18 -10.93 -1.76
C ASN A 186 20.50 -10.40 -0.48
N PRO A 187 20.94 -10.82 0.72
CA PRO A 187 20.28 -10.46 1.98
C PRO A 187 20.34 -8.96 2.29
N MET A 188 21.18 -8.19 1.58
CA MET A 188 21.19 -6.73 1.66
C MET A 188 19.93 -6.08 1.07
N PHE A 189 19.22 -6.78 0.18
CA PHE A 189 18.08 -6.25 -0.55
C PHE A 189 16.80 -7.09 -0.40
N ILE A 190 16.94 -8.40 -0.12
CA ILE A 190 15.82 -9.34 -0.08
C ILE A 190 15.85 -10.14 1.21
N THR A 191 14.69 -10.25 1.85
CA THR A 191 14.46 -11.15 2.98
C THR A 191 13.41 -12.18 2.58
N MET A 192 13.73 -13.46 2.71
CA MET A 192 12.76 -14.57 2.55
C MET A 192 12.12 -14.90 3.90
N LEU A 193 10.82 -15.24 3.90
CA LEU A 193 9.98 -15.44 5.10
C LEU A 193 9.37 -16.84 5.19
#